data_AF-A0A292S555-F1
#
_entry.id   AF-A0A292S555-F1
#
_cell.length_a   1.000
_cell.length_b   1.000
_cell.length_c   1.000
_cell.angle_alpha   90.00
_cell.angle_beta   90.00
_cell.angle_gamma   90.00
#
_symmetry.space_group_name_H-M   'P 1'
#
loop_
_entity.id
_entity.type
_entity.pdbx_description
1 polymer ?
#
loop_
_entity_poly.entity_id
_entity_poly.type
_entity_poly.pdbx_seq_one_letter_code
_entity_poly.pdbx_strand_id
1 'polypeptide(L)'
;MPWVRLHAVKDYLDMVLILEKFPKLKLNFNIVPALLDAILDYTENGYHDIHSELTVSDTENLTDEEKAFILNNFFSSKYETMIYRSENYKELYQKRFAKDVAAIEDFSAQEFSDLMALFNLVWIDPVHFERYPRLQELWEKQNGYTQQDRVEIIDIQKQIIREIIPAYKKYIQTGRIELTTSPYYHSILPILIDVKSSTKNVITIEGLPQSLGMLDDAKYQIKSGLDRIEEVFGVRPKGMWPPELCLGPKTLNLLAKEGIEWTISDEGVLANSINFDFIRDFKGNLNDPYHLLKVYSYETKEKEIDIIFRDRSIPNLINFEYAGINSQMAAGDLYEKIKMIQNKLLVSPDETHLLTIASDCENCWENYQNDGRDFLENIYSMIENDETLETVLISDYIREDKHKKSLKKIFSGSWIDKTFQFWIGEPEKNKAWAYLKKTKDDFDNYVQENSSNPNINKAKRELLIAEGSDWFWWYGEPNNSGQDFVFD
;
A
#
# COMPACT_ATOMS: atom_id res chain seq x y z
N MET A 1 -15.68 4.55 1.84
CA MET A 1 -14.73 4.66 2.98
C MET A 1 -13.83 5.88 2.80
N PRO A 2 -13.32 6.50 3.88
CA PRO A 2 -12.53 7.72 3.81
C PRO A 2 -11.02 7.48 3.58
N TRP A 3 -10.59 6.21 3.49
CA TRP A 3 -9.19 5.79 3.60
C TRP A 3 -8.24 6.50 2.62
N VAL A 4 -8.63 6.66 1.36
CA VAL A 4 -7.79 7.40 0.39
C VAL A 4 -7.52 8.82 0.87
N ARG A 5 -8.53 9.55 1.37
CA ARG A 5 -8.34 10.92 1.86
C ARG A 5 -7.51 10.94 3.14
N LEU A 6 -7.82 10.08 4.10
CA LEU A 6 -7.16 10.07 5.40
C LEU A 6 -5.68 9.67 5.29
N HIS A 7 -5.37 8.62 4.51
CA HIS A 7 -3.99 8.26 4.23
C HIS A 7 -3.28 9.29 3.34
N ALA A 8 -3.98 9.97 2.43
CA ALA A 8 -3.34 10.99 1.60
C ALA A 8 -2.86 12.22 2.36
N VAL A 9 -3.51 12.57 3.47
CA VAL A 9 -3.08 13.69 4.34
C VAL A 9 -2.11 13.25 5.45
N LYS A 10 -1.78 11.96 5.48
CA LYS A 10 -0.97 11.33 6.50
C LYS A 10 0.33 10.74 5.94
N ASP A 11 0.24 9.92 4.91
CA ASP A 11 1.28 8.96 4.52
C ASP A 11 1.94 9.21 3.14
N TYR A 12 1.32 10.04 2.29
CA TYR A 12 1.73 10.11 0.88
C TYR A 12 2.70 11.26 0.58
N LEU A 13 2.47 12.43 1.16
CA LEU A 13 3.26 13.64 0.86
C LEU A 13 4.48 13.78 1.79
N ASP A 14 4.28 13.59 3.07
CA ASP A 14 5.29 13.55 4.14
C ASP A 14 6.47 12.62 3.80
N MET A 15 6.19 11.41 3.30
CA MET A 15 7.20 10.42 2.87
C MET A 15 8.09 10.92 1.73
N VAL A 16 7.59 11.88 0.92
CA VAL A 16 8.38 12.53 -0.13
C VAL A 16 9.07 13.79 0.38
N LEU A 17 8.43 14.55 1.26
CA LEU A 17 9.01 15.77 1.84
C LEU A 17 10.24 15.49 2.70
N ILE A 18 10.40 14.27 3.24
CA ILE A 18 11.62 13.88 3.96
C ILE A 18 12.90 14.05 3.12
N LEU A 19 12.81 13.97 1.79
CA LEU A 19 13.92 14.21 0.87
C LEU A 19 14.51 15.63 0.99
N GLU A 20 13.75 16.61 1.49
CA GLU A 20 14.23 17.97 1.73
C GLU A 20 15.29 18.03 2.83
N LYS A 21 15.20 17.12 3.81
CA LYS A 21 16.13 17.05 4.94
C LYS A 21 17.40 16.28 4.62
N PHE A 22 17.34 15.32 3.70
CA PHE A 22 18.45 14.40 3.40
C PHE A 22 18.87 14.48 1.94
N PRO A 23 19.78 15.38 1.52
CA PRO A 23 20.09 15.65 0.12
C PRO A 23 20.56 14.44 -0.72
N LYS A 24 21.22 13.45 -0.12
CA LYS A 24 21.68 12.23 -0.79
C LYS A 24 20.61 11.13 -0.86
N LEU A 25 19.51 11.27 -0.13
CA LEU A 25 18.46 10.25 -0.06
C LEU A 25 17.78 10.06 -1.42
N LYS A 26 17.65 8.80 -1.81
CA LYS A 26 16.89 8.32 -2.97
C LYS A 26 15.87 7.29 -2.50
N LEU A 27 14.63 7.42 -2.97
CA LEU A 27 13.51 6.56 -2.58
C LEU A 27 12.82 5.94 -3.80
N ASN A 28 12.17 4.80 -3.60
CA ASN A 28 11.43 4.10 -4.65
C ASN A 28 10.00 3.92 -4.15
N PHE A 29 9.02 4.39 -4.92
CA PHE A 29 7.61 4.34 -4.55
C PHE A 29 6.81 3.52 -5.55
N ASN A 30 5.94 2.66 -5.05
CA ASN A 30 4.92 2.03 -5.87
C ASN A 30 3.62 2.84 -5.79
N ILE A 31 2.98 3.11 -6.93
CA ILE A 31 1.67 3.75 -6.97
C ILE A 31 0.69 2.83 -7.71
N VAL A 32 -0.37 2.42 -7.03
CA VAL A 32 -1.47 1.69 -7.67
C VAL A 32 -2.31 2.67 -8.49
N PRO A 33 -2.60 2.41 -9.78
CA PRO A 33 -3.35 3.33 -10.63
C PRO A 33 -4.74 3.69 -10.11
N ALA A 34 -5.47 2.73 -9.52
CA ALA A 34 -6.77 2.99 -8.89
C ALA A 34 -6.68 3.99 -7.71
N LEU A 35 -5.60 3.94 -6.91
CA LEU A 35 -5.36 4.92 -5.86
C LEU A 35 -5.12 6.32 -6.46
N LEU A 36 -4.34 6.39 -7.54
CA LEU A 36 -4.06 7.65 -8.21
C LEU A 36 -5.32 8.32 -8.77
N ASP A 37 -6.24 7.53 -9.35
CA ASP A 37 -7.54 8.04 -9.78
C ASP A 37 -8.36 8.61 -8.62
N ALA A 38 -8.40 7.90 -7.50
CA ALA A 38 -9.11 8.37 -6.31
C ALA A 38 -8.51 9.67 -5.76
N ILE A 39 -7.17 9.81 -5.74
CA ILE A 39 -6.49 11.07 -5.35
C ILE A 39 -6.90 12.22 -6.30
N LEU A 40 -6.96 11.96 -7.60
CA LEU A 40 -7.39 12.95 -8.60
C LEU A 40 -8.87 13.33 -8.43
N ASP A 41 -9.73 12.39 -8.05
CA ASP A 41 -11.14 12.66 -7.80
C ASP A 41 -11.34 13.65 -6.63
N TYR A 42 -10.59 13.50 -5.53
CA TYR A 42 -10.63 14.45 -4.41
C TYR A 42 -10.15 15.86 -4.77
N THR A 43 -9.20 15.96 -5.70
CA THR A 43 -8.46 17.20 -5.96
C THR A 43 -9.04 18.00 -7.13
N GLU A 44 -9.43 17.31 -8.20
CA GLU A 44 -9.87 17.89 -9.48
C GLU A 44 -11.38 17.77 -9.70
N ASN A 45 -12.03 16.71 -9.20
CA ASN A 45 -13.45 16.46 -9.43
C ASN A 45 -14.35 16.85 -8.26
N GLY A 46 -13.77 17.42 -7.20
CA GLY A 46 -14.52 17.89 -6.03
C GLY A 46 -15.20 16.75 -5.25
N TYR A 47 -14.69 15.52 -5.36
CA TYR A 47 -15.24 14.36 -4.68
C TYR A 47 -15.21 14.53 -3.16
N HIS A 48 -16.27 14.03 -2.53
CA HIS A 48 -16.38 13.89 -1.08
C HIS A 48 -16.72 12.45 -0.75
N ASP A 49 -15.99 11.83 0.18
CA ASP A 49 -16.47 10.65 0.86
C ASP A 49 -17.48 11.03 1.95
N ILE A 50 -18.30 10.06 2.36
CA ILE A 50 -19.34 10.24 3.38
C ILE A 50 -18.82 10.89 4.69
N HIS A 51 -17.57 10.64 5.11
CA HIS A 51 -17.05 11.28 6.32
C HIS A 51 -16.82 12.76 6.08
N SER A 52 -16.26 13.13 4.93
CA SER A 52 -16.06 14.53 4.56
C SER A 52 -17.38 15.27 4.30
N GLU A 53 -18.40 14.61 3.73
CA GLU A 53 -19.74 15.19 3.53
C GLU A 53 -20.40 15.51 4.88
N LEU A 54 -20.39 14.54 5.80
CA LEU A 54 -20.91 14.72 7.16
C LEU A 54 -20.09 15.77 7.93
N THR A 55 -18.77 15.77 7.77
CA THR A 55 -17.90 16.75 8.45
C THR A 55 -18.27 18.18 8.11
N VAL A 56 -18.71 18.49 6.89
CA VAL A 56 -19.07 19.86 6.48
C VAL A 56 -20.55 20.19 6.66
N SER A 57 -21.39 19.23 7.05
CA SER A 57 -22.82 19.43 7.23
C SER A 57 -23.15 20.24 8.48
N ASP A 58 -24.34 20.85 8.48
CA ASP A 58 -24.87 21.54 9.66
C ASP A 58 -25.34 20.50 10.69
N THR A 59 -24.76 20.53 11.89
CA THR A 59 -25.07 19.58 12.97
C THR A 59 -26.52 19.65 13.43
N GLU A 60 -27.18 20.80 13.27
CA GLU A 60 -28.59 20.96 13.61
C GLU A 60 -29.52 20.22 12.63
N ASN A 61 -29.03 19.91 11.43
CA ASN A 61 -29.80 19.25 10.37
C ASN A 61 -29.44 17.77 10.16
N LEU A 62 -28.57 17.21 11.00
CA LEU A 62 -28.21 15.79 10.94
C LEU A 62 -29.40 14.90 11.28
N THR A 63 -29.69 13.94 10.41
CA THR A 63 -30.63 12.86 10.65
C THR A 63 -30.11 11.88 11.70
N ASP A 64 -31.01 11.06 12.26
CA ASP A 64 -30.63 10.06 13.25
C ASP A 64 -29.72 8.96 12.67
N GLU A 65 -29.90 8.62 11.38
CA GLU A 65 -29.03 7.68 10.66
C GLU A 65 -27.61 8.24 10.48
N GLU A 66 -27.49 9.52 10.13
CA GLU A 66 -26.19 10.19 10.01
C GLU A 66 -25.48 10.32 11.37
N LYS A 67 -26.22 10.65 12.44
CA LYS A 67 -25.67 10.67 13.81
C LYS A 67 -25.16 9.29 14.22
N ALA A 68 -25.93 8.23 13.94
CA ALA A 68 -25.51 6.87 14.21
C ALA A 68 -24.26 6.48 13.40
N PHE A 69 -24.20 6.88 12.13
CA PHE A 69 -23.01 6.70 11.31
C PHE A 69 -21.79 7.39 11.91
N ILE A 70 -21.93 8.65 12.34
CA ILE A 70 -20.84 9.41 12.97
C ILE A 70 -20.33 8.69 14.21
N LEU A 71 -21.22 8.29 15.13
CA LEU A 71 -20.84 7.60 16.36
C LEU A 71 -20.18 6.22 16.12
N ASN A 72 -20.39 5.60 14.96
CA ASN A 72 -19.82 4.30 14.63
C ASN A 72 -18.50 4.39 13.86
N ASN A 73 -18.25 5.47 13.11
CA ASN A 73 -17.13 5.54 12.17
C ASN A 73 -16.12 6.65 12.47
N PHE A 74 -16.49 7.70 13.23
CA PHE A 74 -15.59 8.80 13.56
C PHE A 74 -14.68 8.53 14.76
N PHE A 75 -14.62 7.27 15.20
CA PHE A 75 -13.63 6.78 16.17
C PHE A 75 -12.67 5.76 15.56
N SER A 76 -12.69 5.57 14.23
CA SER A 76 -11.71 4.76 13.50
C SER A 76 -10.37 5.51 13.39
N SER A 77 -9.74 5.75 14.54
CA SER A 77 -8.42 6.34 14.72
C SER A 77 -7.70 5.54 15.80
N LYS A 78 -6.38 5.38 15.70
CA LYS A 78 -5.61 4.64 16.70
C LYS A 78 -5.71 5.31 18.08
N TYR A 79 -6.14 4.57 19.10
CA TYR A 79 -6.42 5.16 20.41
C TYR A 79 -5.16 5.79 21.03
N GLU A 80 -4.07 5.03 21.05
CA GLU A 80 -2.84 5.37 21.77
C GLU A 80 -2.08 6.56 21.16
N THR A 81 -2.07 6.68 19.84
CA THR A 81 -1.24 7.63 19.10
C THR A 81 -2.03 8.77 18.48
N MET A 82 -3.35 8.63 18.29
CA MET A 82 -4.19 9.65 17.66
C MET A 82 -5.20 10.21 18.67
N ILE A 83 -6.09 9.37 19.22
CA ILE A 83 -7.17 9.82 20.12
C ILE A 83 -6.59 10.38 21.42
N TYR A 84 -5.61 9.70 22.01
CA TYR A 84 -5.01 10.07 23.30
C TYR A 84 -4.34 11.46 23.32
N ARG A 85 -4.00 12.01 22.15
CA ARG A 85 -3.37 13.33 22.01
C ARG A 85 -4.35 14.48 22.28
N SER A 86 -5.65 14.24 22.24
CA SER A 86 -6.70 15.25 22.48
C SER A 86 -7.53 14.86 23.70
N GLU A 87 -7.59 15.76 24.68
CA GLU A 87 -8.38 15.53 25.90
C GLU A 87 -9.87 15.41 25.57
N ASN A 88 -10.41 16.32 24.74
CA ASN A 88 -11.81 16.29 24.36
C ASN A 88 -12.14 15.05 23.49
N TYR A 89 -11.27 14.67 22.55
CA TYR A 89 -11.54 13.49 21.74
C TYR A 89 -11.55 12.21 22.58
N LYS A 90 -10.65 12.13 23.57
CA LYS A 90 -10.62 11.04 24.55
C LYS A 90 -11.88 11.01 25.41
N GLU A 91 -12.38 12.16 25.87
CA GLU A 91 -13.65 12.24 26.61
C GLU A 91 -14.84 11.76 25.74
N LEU A 92 -14.91 12.19 24.48
CA LEU A 92 -15.94 11.75 23.52
C LEU A 92 -15.86 10.24 23.24
N TYR A 93 -14.65 9.70 23.10
CA TYR A 93 -14.42 8.26 22.95
C TYR A 93 -14.91 7.50 24.19
N GLN A 94 -14.50 7.93 25.38
CA GLN A 94 -14.93 7.30 26.64
C GLN A 94 -16.46 7.35 26.79
N LYS A 95 -17.08 8.46 26.41
CA LYS A 95 -18.54 8.61 26.41
C LYS A 95 -19.22 7.63 25.44
N ARG A 96 -18.69 7.47 24.22
CA ARG A 96 -19.23 6.55 23.19
C ARG A 96 -19.13 5.10 23.61
N PHE A 97 -18.03 4.71 24.24
CA PHE A 97 -17.74 3.31 24.60
C PHE A 97 -18.05 2.98 26.06
N ALA A 98 -18.62 3.91 26.84
CA ALA A 98 -19.10 3.64 28.20
C ALA A 98 -20.33 2.72 28.22
N LYS A 99 -21.04 2.57 27.09
CA LYS A 99 -22.19 1.69 26.90
C LYS A 99 -21.98 0.87 25.63
N ASP A 100 -22.46 -0.37 25.61
CA ASP A 100 -22.44 -1.22 24.40
C ASP A 100 -23.16 -0.56 23.22
N VAL A 101 -24.27 0.13 23.52
CA VAL A 101 -25.02 0.96 22.56
C VAL A 101 -25.19 2.35 23.15
N ALA A 102 -24.40 3.31 22.69
CA ALA A 102 -24.60 4.71 23.00
C ALA A 102 -25.82 5.24 22.22
N ALA A 103 -26.69 5.98 22.89
CA ALA A 103 -27.84 6.59 22.25
C ALA A 103 -27.43 7.90 21.57
N ILE A 104 -28.01 8.24 20.42
CA ILE A 104 -27.69 9.50 19.73
C ILE A 104 -28.00 10.72 20.59
N GLU A 105 -29.00 10.61 21.48
CA GLU A 105 -29.42 11.62 22.44
C GLU A 105 -28.43 11.81 23.59
N ASP A 106 -27.49 10.88 23.78
CA ASP A 106 -26.41 11.06 24.74
C ASP A 106 -25.46 12.19 24.28
N PHE A 107 -25.43 12.54 23.00
CA PHE A 107 -24.51 13.52 22.40
C PHE A 107 -25.24 14.80 21.96
N SER A 108 -24.68 15.95 22.33
CA SER A 108 -25.15 17.26 21.87
C SER A 108 -24.69 17.57 20.45
N ALA A 109 -25.36 18.50 19.76
CA ALA A 109 -24.95 18.97 18.43
C ALA A 109 -23.49 19.49 18.42
N GLN A 110 -23.06 20.15 19.50
CA GLN A 110 -21.68 20.61 19.64
C GLN A 110 -20.68 19.44 19.78
N GLU A 111 -21.02 18.38 20.52
CA GLU A 111 -20.16 17.20 20.65
C GLU A 111 -20.04 16.44 19.33
N PHE A 112 -21.10 16.40 18.51
CA PHE A 112 -21.01 15.91 17.13
C PHE A 112 -20.08 16.77 16.28
N SER A 113 -20.19 18.11 16.37
CA SER A 113 -19.30 19.04 15.66
C SER A 113 -17.84 18.81 16.07
N ASP A 114 -17.59 18.67 17.36
CA ASP A 114 -16.25 18.49 17.91
C ASP A 114 -15.66 17.13 17.53
N LEU A 115 -16.45 16.05 17.58
CA LEU A 115 -16.06 14.72 17.12
C LEU A 115 -15.65 14.74 15.65
N MET A 116 -16.45 15.36 14.78
CA MET A 116 -16.15 15.44 13.35
C MET A 116 -14.87 16.26 13.07
N ALA A 117 -14.66 17.36 13.79
CA ALA A 117 -13.43 18.14 13.65
C ALA A 117 -12.20 17.37 14.14
N LEU A 118 -12.25 16.80 15.34
CA LEU A 118 -11.13 16.12 15.97
C LEU A 118 -10.73 14.86 15.23
N PHE A 119 -11.69 14.06 14.75
CA PHE A 119 -11.42 12.92 13.89
C PHE A 119 -10.56 13.32 12.69
N ASN A 120 -10.94 14.38 11.96
CA ASN A 120 -10.20 14.80 10.78
C ASN A 120 -8.83 15.42 11.10
N LEU A 121 -8.71 16.15 12.22
CA LEU A 121 -7.45 16.77 12.64
C LEU A 121 -6.39 15.73 13.03
N VAL A 122 -6.77 14.67 13.75
CA VAL A 122 -5.79 13.68 14.21
C VAL A 122 -5.18 12.86 13.07
N TRP A 123 -5.88 12.77 11.93
CA TRP A 123 -5.41 12.07 10.74
C TRP A 123 -4.40 12.88 9.91
N ILE A 124 -4.20 14.17 10.20
CA ILE A 124 -3.22 14.99 9.46
C ILE A 124 -1.82 14.77 10.04
N ASP A 125 -0.86 14.45 9.18
CA ASP A 125 0.54 14.23 9.60
C ASP A 125 1.11 15.47 10.33
N PRO A 126 1.87 15.31 11.43
CA PRO A 126 2.50 16.41 12.15
C PRO A 126 3.35 17.36 11.30
N VAL A 127 3.96 16.91 10.18
CA VAL A 127 4.71 17.77 9.26
C VAL A 127 3.82 18.87 8.68
N HIS A 128 2.53 18.61 8.48
CA HIS A 128 1.61 19.59 7.92
C HIS A 128 1.26 20.70 8.91
N PHE A 129 1.33 20.46 10.22
CA PHE A 129 1.15 21.52 11.22
C PHE A 129 2.25 22.59 11.15
N GLU A 130 3.47 22.22 10.74
CA GLU A 130 4.57 23.16 10.49
C GLU A 130 4.33 23.97 9.21
N ARG A 131 3.62 23.39 8.23
CA ARG A 131 3.40 23.98 6.89
C ARG A 131 2.14 24.84 6.81
N TYR A 132 1.11 24.52 7.60
CA TYR A 132 -0.16 25.23 7.66
C TYR A 132 -0.43 25.69 9.11
N PRO A 133 0.02 26.89 9.51
CA PRO A 133 -0.12 27.39 10.88
C PRO A 133 -1.56 27.38 11.43
N ARG A 134 -2.54 27.49 10.52
CA ARG A 134 -3.97 27.42 10.86
C ARG A 134 -4.39 26.09 11.49
N LEU A 135 -3.73 24.99 11.14
CA LEU A 135 -3.98 23.69 11.77
C LEU A 135 -3.66 23.71 13.27
N GLN A 136 -2.63 24.45 13.68
CA GLN A 136 -2.29 24.61 15.08
C GLN A 136 -3.39 25.34 15.84
N GLU A 137 -3.91 26.44 15.28
CA GLU A 137 -5.03 27.20 15.88
C GLU A 137 -6.31 26.34 16.00
N LEU A 138 -6.62 25.58 14.94
CA LEU A 138 -7.77 24.66 14.94
C LEU A 138 -7.59 23.57 15.99
N TRP A 139 -6.41 22.97 16.08
CA TRP A 139 -6.10 21.95 17.07
C TRP A 139 -6.16 22.46 18.51
N GLU A 140 -5.60 23.63 18.80
CA GLU A 140 -5.60 24.22 20.14
C GLU A 140 -7.01 24.49 20.68
N LYS A 141 -8.00 24.65 19.79
CA LYS A 141 -9.40 24.86 20.16
C LYS A 141 -9.95 23.73 21.02
N GLN A 142 -9.62 22.48 20.67
CA GLN A 142 -10.06 21.21 21.29
C GLN A 142 -11.58 20.97 21.37
N ASN A 143 -12.44 21.99 21.45
CA ASN A 143 -13.89 21.91 21.49
C ASN A 143 -14.53 23.17 20.90
N GLY A 144 -15.86 23.18 20.77
CA GLY A 144 -16.58 24.35 20.28
C GLY A 144 -16.39 24.60 18.78
N TYR A 145 -16.02 23.60 17.99
CA TYR A 145 -15.80 23.72 16.55
C TYR A 145 -17.07 24.17 15.83
N THR A 146 -16.94 25.17 14.96
CA THR A 146 -18.03 25.66 14.11
C THR A 146 -18.08 24.87 12.81
N GLN A 147 -19.18 25.01 12.05
CA GLN A 147 -19.24 24.47 10.69
C GLN A 147 -18.11 25.03 9.81
N GLN A 148 -17.79 26.32 9.95
CA GLN A 148 -16.72 26.95 9.18
C GLN A 148 -15.34 26.38 9.52
N ASP A 149 -15.08 26.06 10.79
CA ASP A 149 -13.83 25.39 11.19
C ASP A 149 -13.72 24.00 10.53
N ARG A 150 -14.82 23.24 10.51
CA ARG A 150 -14.86 21.90 9.89
C ARG A 150 -14.67 21.96 8.37
N VAL A 151 -15.27 22.95 7.69
CA VAL A 151 -15.04 23.22 6.27
C VAL A 151 -13.57 23.53 6.02
N GLU A 152 -12.97 24.39 6.85
CA GLU A 152 -11.56 24.77 6.72
C GLU A 152 -10.61 23.58 6.92
N ILE A 153 -10.90 22.67 7.87
CA ILE A 153 -10.13 21.42 8.05
C ILE A 153 -10.14 20.59 6.76
N ILE A 154 -11.33 20.37 6.16
CA ILE A 154 -11.45 19.59 4.91
C ILE A 154 -10.77 20.31 3.73
N ASP A 155 -10.83 21.64 3.68
CA ASP A 155 -10.15 22.41 2.64
C ASP A 155 -8.63 22.32 2.75
N ILE A 156 -8.07 22.37 3.96
CA ILE A 156 -6.62 22.17 4.19
C ILE A 156 -6.23 20.74 3.79
N GLN A 157 -7.02 19.73 4.14
CA GLN A 157 -6.79 18.36 3.68
C GLN A 157 -6.74 18.27 2.15
N LYS A 158 -7.69 18.89 1.45
CA LYS A 158 -7.67 18.95 -0.03
C LYS A 158 -6.44 19.67 -0.58
N GLN A 159 -5.95 20.71 0.10
CA GLN A 159 -4.71 21.39 -0.28
C GLN A 159 -3.49 20.47 -0.17
N ILE A 160 -3.37 19.73 0.94
CA ILE A 160 -2.31 18.73 1.15
C ILE A 160 -2.34 17.69 0.02
N ILE A 161 -3.53 17.14 -0.28
CA ILE A 161 -3.67 16.10 -1.32
C ILE A 161 -3.28 16.62 -2.71
N ARG A 162 -3.62 17.88 -3.04
CA ARG A 162 -3.22 18.53 -4.31
C ARG A 162 -1.71 18.64 -4.51
N GLU A 163 -0.94 18.62 -3.43
CA GLU A 163 0.51 18.76 -3.49
C GLU A 163 1.25 17.44 -3.73
N ILE A 164 0.59 16.29 -3.55
CA ILE A 164 1.17 14.95 -3.72
C ILE A 164 1.78 14.80 -5.12
N ILE A 165 0.97 14.88 -6.18
CA ILE A 165 1.44 14.63 -7.55
C ILE A 165 2.56 15.62 -7.95
N PRO A 166 2.45 16.94 -7.72
CA PRO A 166 3.55 17.88 -7.95
C PRO A 166 4.84 17.54 -7.21
N ALA A 167 4.77 17.13 -5.94
CA ALA A 167 5.95 16.79 -5.15
C ALA A 167 6.68 15.55 -5.72
N TYR A 168 5.94 14.50 -6.05
CA TYR A 168 6.50 13.32 -6.71
C TYR A 168 7.14 13.69 -8.05
N LYS A 169 6.46 14.48 -8.91
CA LYS A 169 7.02 14.95 -10.18
C LYS A 169 8.35 15.69 -10.01
N LYS A 170 8.43 16.60 -9.04
CA LYS A 170 9.66 17.34 -8.71
C LYS A 170 10.81 16.38 -8.44
N TYR A 171 10.60 15.39 -7.57
CA TYR A 171 11.68 14.49 -7.16
C TYR A 171 12.04 13.41 -8.18
N ILE A 172 11.09 12.98 -9.01
CA ILE A 172 11.35 12.15 -10.19
C ILE A 172 12.27 12.90 -11.17
N GLN A 173 11.94 14.16 -11.49
CA GLN A 173 12.74 14.99 -12.41
C GLN A 173 14.16 15.23 -11.90
N THR A 174 14.35 15.32 -10.59
CA THR A 174 15.68 15.47 -9.98
C THR A 174 16.45 14.15 -9.80
N GLY A 175 15.89 13.01 -10.21
CA GLY A 175 16.53 11.70 -10.07
C GLY A 175 16.67 11.23 -8.61
N ARG A 176 15.73 11.64 -7.75
CA ARG A 176 15.70 11.31 -6.32
C ARG A 176 14.57 10.34 -5.95
N ILE A 177 13.60 10.19 -6.83
CA ILE A 177 12.54 9.17 -6.73
C ILE A 177 12.49 8.37 -8.03
N GLU A 178 12.27 7.07 -7.89
CA GLU A 178 11.82 6.19 -8.96
C GLU A 178 10.41 5.66 -8.64
N LEU A 179 9.58 5.55 -9.68
CA LEU A 179 8.24 4.96 -9.58
C LEU A 179 8.21 3.54 -10.15
N THR A 180 7.55 2.65 -9.41
CA THR A 180 6.92 1.44 -9.96
C THR A 180 5.41 1.61 -10.01
N THR A 181 4.74 0.73 -10.75
CA THR A 181 3.28 0.60 -10.71
C THR A 181 2.88 -0.85 -10.43
N SER A 182 1.59 -1.04 -10.15
CA SER A 182 0.92 -2.34 -10.11
C SER A 182 -0.05 -2.49 -11.30
N PRO A 183 -0.62 -3.68 -11.55
CA PRO A 183 -1.85 -3.84 -12.32
C PRO A 183 -2.92 -2.85 -11.82
N TYR A 184 -3.73 -2.32 -12.73
CA TYR A 184 -4.59 -1.15 -12.49
C TYR A 184 -5.41 -1.21 -11.19
N TYR A 185 -6.10 -2.33 -10.95
CA TYR A 185 -6.93 -2.57 -9.77
C TYR A 185 -6.29 -3.59 -8.83
N HIS A 186 -4.96 -3.67 -8.80
CA HIS A 186 -4.21 -4.52 -7.86
C HIS A 186 -4.57 -6.02 -7.93
N SER A 187 -4.80 -6.56 -9.14
CA SER A 187 -5.20 -7.96 -9.31
C SER A 187 -4.05 -8.96 -9.17
N ILE A 188 -4.32 -10.12 -8.57
CA ILE A 188 -3.32 -11.21 -8.37
C ILE A 188 -3.05 -11.93 -9.70
N LEU A 189 -2.16 -11.36 -10.52
CA LEU A 189 -1.87 -11.82 -11.88
C LEU A 189 -1.71 -13.35 -12.04
N PRO A 190 -0.97 -14.08 -11.17
CA PRO A 190 -0.87 -15.54 -11.30
C PRO A 190 -2.22 -16.26 -11.35
N ILE A 191 -3.22 -15.81 -10.60
CA ILE A 191 -4.56 -16.41 -10.54
C ILE A 191 -5.31 -16.16 -11.86
N LEU A 192 -5.33 -14.90 -12.33
CA LEU A 192 -5.99 -14.51 -13.58
C LEU A 192 -5.41 -15.25 -14.80
N ILE A 193 -4.09 -15.45 -14.80
CA ILE A 193 -3.36 -16.07 -15.91
C ILE A 193 -3.50 -17.61 -15.89
N ASP A 194 -3.39 -18.25 -14.72
CA ASP A 194 -3.36 -19.70 -14.61
C ASP A 194 -3.73 -20.23 -13.21
N VAL A 195 -5.04 -20.40 -12.99
CA VAL A 195 -5.60 -21.03 -11.77
C VAL A 195 -4.90 -22.34 -11.43
N LYS A 196 -4.66 -23.21 -12.42
CA LYS A 196 -4.07 -24.54 -12.17
C LYS A 196 -2.67 -24.47 -11.58
N SER A 197 -1.85 -23.51 -12.00
CA SER A 197 -0.53 -23.32 -11.40
C SER A 197 -0.62 -22.66 -10.03
N SER A 198 -1.61 -21.79 -9.83
CA SER A 198 -1.84 -21.04 -8.61
C SER A 198 -2.38 -21.90 -7.45
N THR A 199 -3.03 -23.03 -7.76
CA THR A 199 -3.60 -23.94 -6.74
C THR A 199 -2.68 -25.11 -6.35
N LYS A 200 -1.42 -25.13 -6.81
CA LYS A 200 -0.50 -26.25 -6.50
C LYS A 200 -0.16 -26.38 -5.01
N ASN A 201 -0.18 -25.27 -4.29
CA ASN A 201 0.22 -25.17 -2.89
C ASN A 201 -0.92 -24.59 -2.02
N VAL A 202 -2.18 -24.83 -2.39
CA VAL A 202 -3.35 -24.39 -1.61
C VAL A 202 -4.14 -25.57 -1.07
N ILE A 203 -4.92 -25.33 -0.01
CA ILE A 203 -5.62 -26.39 0.75
C ILE A 203 -6.86 -26.92 0.01
N THR A 204 -7.74 -26.03 -0.48
CA THR A 204 -9.06 -26.41 -1.02
C THR A 204 -9.25 -25.94 -2.44
N ILE A 205 -9.51 -26.87 -3.38
CA ILE A 205 -9.74 -26.53 -4.81
C ILE A 205 -11.17 -26.74 -5.27
N GLU A 206 -12.05 -27.24 -4.40
CA GLU A 206 -13.46 -27.46 -4.73
C GLU A 206 -14.15 -26.12 -5.07
N GLY A 207 -15.02 -26.15 -6.07
CA GLY A 207 -15.73 -24.96 -6.56
C GLY A 207 -14.94 -24.07 -7.52
N LEU A 208 -13.62 -24.24 -7.66
CA LEU A 208 -12.83 -23.41 -8.56
C LEU A 208 -13.05 -23.78 -10.04
N PRO A 209 -13.14 -22.77 -10.93
CA PRO A 209 -13.14 -23.01 -12.36
C PRO A 209 -11.77 -23.52 -12.82
N GLN A 210 -11.76 -24.37 -13.86
CA GLN A 210 -10.49 -24.88 -14.43
C GLN A 210 -9.62 -23.77 -15.04
N SER A 211 -10.26 -22.70 -15.51
CA SER A 211 -9.64 -21.50 -16.06
C SER A 211 -10.57 -20.31 -15.82
N LEU A 212 -10.00 -19.14 -15.55
CA LEU A 212 -10.77 -17.90 -15.46
C LEU A 212 -11.01 -17.24 -16.83
N GLY A 213 -10.18 -17.53 -17.84
CA GLY A 213 -10.29 -16.85 -19.13
C GLY A 213 -9.91 -15.35 -19.10
N MET A 214 -9.24 -14.89 -18.05
CA MET A 214 -8.93 -13.48 -17.77
C MET A 214 -7.48 -13.10 -18.14
N LEU A 215 -6.85 -13.82 -19.08
CA LEU A 215 -5.50 -13.49 -19.53
C LEU A 215 -5.45 -12.12 -20.24
N ASP A 216 -6.48 -11.78 -21.00
CA ASP A 216 -6.54 -10.49 -21.69
C ASP A 216 -6.85 -9.34 -20.71
N ASP A 217 -7.55 -9.63 -19.61
CA ASP A 217 -7.74 -8.66 -18.52
C ASP A 217 -6.44 -8.42 -17.77
N ALA A 218 -5.66 -9.48 -17.46
CA ALA A 218 -4.32 -9.34 -16.89
C ALA A 218 -3.39 -8.47 -17.76
N LYS A 219 -3.39 -8.67 -19.08
CA LYS A 219 -2.64 -7.79 -20.02
C LYS A 219 -3.15 -6.36 -19.97
N TYR A 220 -4.47 -6.19 -20.00
CA TYR A 220 -5.09 -4.88 -19.96
C TYR A 220 -4.71 -4.14 -18.67
N GLN A 221 -4.82 -4.78 -17.51
CA GLN A 221 -4.49 -4.18 -16.21
C GLN A 221 -3.01 -3.78 -16.11
N ILE A 222 -2.08 -4.57 -16.64
CA ILE A 222 -0.65 -4.21 -16.69
C ILE A 222 -0.45 -2.98 -17.58
N LYS A 223 -0.96 -3.04 -18.81
CA LYS A 223 -0.76 -1.99 -19.79
C LYS A 223 -1.41 -0.68 -19.36
N SER A 224 -2.68 -0.71 -18.95
CA SER A 224 -3.39 0.48 -18.50
C SER A 224 -2.76 1.07 -17.24
N GLY A 225 -2.19 0.24 -16.36
CA GLY A 225 -1.48 0.73 -15.19
C GLY A 225 -0.23 1.51 -15.55
N LEU A 226 0.59 0.99 -16.46
CA LEU A 226 1.76 1.70 -16.99
C LEU A 226 1.36 3.00 -17.71
N ASP A 227 0.35 2.92 -18.57
CA ASP A 227 -0.13 4.06 -19.35
C ASP A 227 -0.66 5.17 -18.41
N ARG A 228 -1.33 4.82 -17.31
CA ARG A 228 -1.87 5.78 -16.35
C ARG A 228 -0.77 6.50 -15.55
N ILE A 229 0.25 5.78 -15.09
CA ILE A 229 1.38 6.42 -14.41
C ILE A 229 2.15 7.33 -15.37
N GLU A 230 2.36 6.89 -16.62
CA GLU A 230 3.01 7.71 -17.65
C GLU A 230 2.21 8.97 -17.98
N GLU A 231 0.89 8.87 -18.12
CA GLU A 231 0.00 10.01 -18.36
C GLU A 231 0.11 11.06 -17.23
N VAL A 232 0.05 10.61 -15.98
CA VAL A 232 0.00 11.53 -14.83
C VAL A 232 1.38 12.07 -14.51
N PHE A 233 2.42 11.24 -14.43
CA PHE A 233 3.75 11.63 -13.97
C PHE A 233 4.73 11.98 -15.10
N GLY A 234 4.42 11.64 -16.35
CA GLY A 234 5.27 11.88 -17.51
C GLY A 234 6.45 10.92 -17.65
N VAL A 235 6.49 9.86 -16.85
CA VAL A 235 7.54 8.83 -16.86
C VAL A 235 6.89 7.46 -16.82
N ARG A 236 7.23 6.60 -17.79
CA ARG A 236 6.80 5.20 -17.80
C ARG A 236 7.62 4.38 -16.79
N PRO A 237 7.00 3.67 -15.84
CA PRO A 237 7.71 2.79 -14.91
C PRO A 237 8.49 1.69 -15.65
N LYS A 238 9.73 1.44 -15.21
CA LYS A 238 10.55 0.31 -15.67
C LYS A 238 10.32 -0.95 -14.84
N GLY A 239 10.02 -0.75 -13.56
CA GLY A 239 9.67 -1.80 -12.62
C GLY A 239 8.16 -1.95 -12.43
N MET A 240 7.72 -3.15 -12.08
CA MET A 240 6.35 -3.42 -11.62
C MET A 240 6.36 -4.10 -10.26
N TRP A 241 5.57 -3.56 -9.33
CA TRP A 241 5.20 -4.22 -8.09
C TRP A 241 4.08 -5.23 -8.39
N PRO A 242 4.33 -6.54 -8.29
CA PRO A 242 3.25 -7.50 -8.36
C PRO A 242 2.41 -7.38 -7.08
N PRO A 243 1.07 -7.28 -7.16
CA PRO A 243 0.20 -7.29 -5.99
C PRO A 243 0.58 -8.43 -5.06
N GLU A 244 0.82 -8.10 -3.79
CA GLU A 244 1.16 -9.07 -2.74
C GLU A 244 2.46 -9.84 -3.00
N LEU A 245 3.34 -9.25 -3.83
CA LEU A 245 4.55 -9.86 -4.38
C LEU A 245 4.29 -11.21 -5.06
N CYS A 246 3.07 -11.42 -5.56
CA CYS A 246 2.62 -12.66 -6.19
C CYS A 246 3.27 -12.83 -7.57
N LEU A 247 4.18 -13.80 -7.67
CA LEU A 247 4.92 -14.08 -8.90
C LEU A 247 4.88 -15.55 -9.30
N GLY A 248 5.20 -15.79 -10.56
CA GLY A 248 5.33 -17.12 -11.15
C GLY A 248 5.84 -17.05 -12.58
N PRO A 249 6.21 -18.20 -13.19
CA PRO A 249 6.84 -18.21 -14.52
C PRO A 249 5.99 -17.54 -15.61
N LYS A 250 4.68 -17.76 -15.58
CA LYS A 250 3.75 -17.18 -16.56
C LYS A 250 3.56 -15.67 -16.34
N THR A 251 3.54 -15.22 -15.09
CA THR A 251 3.49 -13.79 -14.74
C THR A 251 4.74 -13.08 -15.23
N LEU A 252 5.93 -13.60 -14.95
CA LEU A 252 7.20 -13.02 -15.44
C LEU A 252 7.23 -12.93 -16.96
N ASN A 253 6.77 -13.97 -17.66
CA ASN A 253 6.68 -13.93 -19.12
C ASN A 253 5.74 -12.82 -19.62
N LEU A 254 4.62 -12.59 -18.92
CA LEU A 254 3.68 -11.53 -19.29
C LEU A 254 4.26 -10.14 -19.00
N LEU A 255 4.87 -9.94 -17.82
CA LEU A 255 5.54 -8.68 -17.48
C LEU A 255 6.63 -8.32 -18.49
N ALA A 256 7.49 -9.29 -18.83
CA ALA A 256 8.51 -9.13 -19.84
C ALA A 256 7.89 -8.76 -21.21
N LYS A 257 6.79 -9.41 -21.61
CA LYS A 257 6.10 -9.09 -22.86
C LYS A 257 5.58 -7.65 -22.92
N GLU A 258 5.05 -7.13 -21.82
CA GLU A 258 4.49 -5.78 -21.73
C GLU A 258 5.56 -4.69 -21.51
N GLY A 259 6.84 -5.07 -21.58
CA GLY A 259 7.96 -4.13 -21.58
C GLY A 259 8.60 -3.90 -20.21
N ILE A 260 8.09 -4.49 -19.12
CA ILE A 260 8.70 -4.39 -17.79
C ILE A 260 10.14 -4.91 -17.82
N GLU A 261 11.05 -4.20 -17.18
CA GLU A 261 12.49 -4.50 -17.13
C GLU A 261 12.85 -5.25 -15.84
N TRP A 262 12.20 -4.91 -14.73
CA TRP A 262 12.45 -5.58 -13.45
C TRP A 262 11.18 -5.70 -12.58
N THR A 263 11.21 -6.63 -11.63
CA THR A 263 10.13 -6.79 -10.63
C THR A 263 10.71 -7.24 -9.29
N ILE A 264 9.85 -7.40 -8.29
CA ILE A 264 10.22 -7.72 -6.91
C ILE A 264 9.41 -8.90 -6.39
N SER A 265 10.04 -9.77 -5.59
CA SER A 265 9.35 -10.80 -4.80
C SER A 265 9.90 -10.90 -3.37
N ASP A 266 9.44 -11.90 -2.63
CA ASP A 266 9.82 -12.13 -1.24
C ASP A 266 10.96 -13.16 -1.08
N GLU A 267 11.76 -13.02 -0.02
CA GLU A 267 12.86 -13.95 0.32
C GLU A 267 12.42 -15.43 0.29
N GLY A 268 11.18 -15.72 0.69
CA GLY A 268 10.64 -17.07 0.72
C GLY A 268 10.44 -17.66 -0.67
N VAL A 269 10.06 -16.82 -1.65
CA VAL A 269 9.98 -17.22 -3.05
C VAL A 269 11.38 -17.50 -3.60
N LEU A 270 12.36 -16.65 -3.28
CA LEU A 270 13.76 -16.90 -3.66
C LEU A 270 14.28 -18.21 -3.07
N ALA A 271 14.10 -18.42 -1.77
CA ALA A 271 14.55 -19.61 -1.05
C ALA A 271 14.13 -20.91 -1.76
N ASN A 272 12.85 -21.00 -2.13
CA ASN A 272 12.30 -22.14 -2.85
C ASN A 272 12.75 -22.22 -4.32
N SER A 273 13.08 -21.08 -4.92
CA SER A 273 13.53 -20.98 -6.31
C SER A 273 14.96 -21.48 -6.50
N ILE A 274 15.85 -21.19 -5.54
CA ILE A 274 17.27 -21.58 -5.57
C ILE A 274 17.61 -22.74 -4.62
N ASN A 275 16.61 -23.29 -3.91
CA ASN A 275 16.78 -24.35 -2.91
C ASN A 275 17.83 -23.97 -1.85
N PHE A 276 17.64 -22.80 -1.25
CA PHE A 276 18.51 -22.21 -0.25
C PHE A 276 17.70 -21.71 0.93
N ASP A 277 18.04 -22.16 2.15
CA ASP A 277 17.37 -21.72 3.36
C ASP A 277 18.06 -20.48 3.95
N PHE A 278 17.33 -19.37 4.00
CA PHE A 278 17.78 -18.15 4.67
C PHE A 278 17.65 -18.30 6.19
N ILE A 279 18.68 -18.85 6.81
CA ILE A 279 18.72 -19.07 8.26
C ILE A 279 19.08 -17.76 8.97
N ARG A 280 18.29 -17.41 9.98
CA ARG A 280 18.53 -16.27 10.88
C ARG A 280 18.99 -16.75 12.25
N ASP A 281 19.84 -15.98 12.90
CA ASP A 281 20.24 -16.23 14.31
C ASP A 281 19.12 -15.86 15.30
N PHE A 282 19.35 -16.07 16.60
CA PHE A 282 18.37 -15.76 17.65
C PHE A 282 18.04 -14.26 17.79
N LYS A 283 18.82 -13.38 17.15
CA LYS A 283 18.58 -11.94 17.08
C LYS A 283 17.94 -11.52 15.74
N GLY A 284 17.60 -12.48 14.88
CA GLY A 284 16.97 -12.25 13.58
C GLY A 284 17.94 -11.89 12.44
N ASN A 285 19.25 -11.98 12.64
CA ASN A 285 20.22 -11.61 11.60
C ASN A 285 20.48 -12.77 10.65
N LEU A 286 20.49 -12.51 9.33
CA LEU A 286 20.79 -13.51 8.30
C LEU A 286 22.21 -14.06 8.46
N ASN A 287 22.37 -15.38 8.50
CA ASN A 287 23.68 -16.03 8.56
C ASN A 287 24.49 -15.83 7.27
N ASP A 288 23.83 -15.96 6.12
CA ASP A 288 24.41 -15.72 4.80
C ASP A 288 23.47 -14.82 3.98
N PRO A 289 23.72 -13.50 3.93
CA PRO A 289 22.90 -12.56 3.18
C PRO A 289 23.21 -12.53 1.68
N TYR A 290 24.29 -13.18 1.21
CA TYR A 290 24.80 -12.98 -0.15
C TYR A 290 23.80 -13.41 -1.24
N HIS A 291 22.99 -14.43 -1.00
CA HIS A 291 21.98 -14.83 -2.00
C HIS A 291 20.79 -13.87 -2.05
N LEU A 292 20.38 -13.28 -0.92
CA LEU A 292 19.20 -12.42 -0.88
C LEU A 292 19.47 -11.03 -1.48
N LEU A 293 20.68 -10.49 -1.29
CA LEU A 293 21.04 -9.13 -1.68
C LEU A 293 21.59 -9.01 -3.12
N LYS A 294 21.18 -9.92 -4.01
CA LYS A 294 21.60 -9.96 -5.41
C LYS A 294 20.41 -9.70 -6.34
N VAL A 295 20.70 -9.06 -7.46
CA VAL A 295 19.79 -9.01 -8.61
C VAL A 295 19.85 -10.36 -9.33
N TYR A 296 18.69 -10.90 -9.64
CA TYR A 296 18.54 -12.14 -10.37
C TYR A 296 17.98 -11.89 -11.77
N SER A 297 18.70 -12.33 -12.81
CA SER A 297 18.17 -12.28 -14.18
C SER A 297 17.44 -13.58 -14.49
N TYR A 298 16.23 -13.47 -15.06
CA TYR A 298 15.38 -14.59 -15.42
C TYR A 298 15.07 -14.57 -16.93
N GLU A 299 15.46 -15.62 -17.63
CA GLU A 299 15.19 -15.78 -19.06
C GLU A 299 13.72 -16.23 -19.28
N THR A 300 12.87 -15.31 -19.74
CA THR A 300 11.50 -15.65 -20.17
C THR A 300 11.49 -16.13 -21.62
N LYS A 301 10.32 -16.50 -22.17
CA LYS A 301 10.20 -16.82 -23.60
C LYS A 301 10.30 -15.59 -24.51
N GLU A 302 10.14 -14.39 -23.96
CA GLU A 302 10.04 -13.13 -24.70
C GLU A 302 11.35 -12.34 -24.59
N LYS A 303 11.70 -11.92 -23.38
CA LYS A 303 12.96 -11.24 -23.04
C LYS A 303 13.41 -11.57 -21.62
N GLU A 304 14.66 -11.27 -21.31
CA GLU A 304 15.18 -11.30 -19.95
C GLU A 304 14.44 -10.26 -19.08
N ILE A 305 14.17 -10.63 -17.82
CA ILE A 305 13.61 -9.74 -16.80
C ILE A 305 14.41 -9.91 -15.51
N ASP A 306 14.73 -8.80 -14.86
CA ASP A 306 15.44 -8.80 -13.58
C ASP A 306 14.47 -8.90 -12.40
N ILE A 307 14.90 -9.55 -11.33
CA ILE A 307 14.12 -9.77 -10.12
C ILE A 307 14.99 -9.44 -8.91
N ILE A 308 14.47 -8.59 -8.03
CA ILE A 308 15.03 -8.37 -6.69
C ILE A 308 14.13 -9.03 -5.66
N PHE A 309 14.69 -9.36 -4.50
CA PHE A 309 13.94 -10.00 -3.42
C PHE A 309 14.10 -9.20 -2.15
N ARG A 310 12.97 -8.89 -1.49
CA ARG A 310 13.00 -8.17 -0.21
C ARG A 310 13.51 -9.06 0.91
N ASP A 311 14.20 -8.44 1.88
CA ASP A 311 14.32 -9.02 3.22
C ASP A 311 12.94 -8.98 3.89
N ARG A 312 12.49 -10.10 4.44
CA ARG A 312 11.17 -10.18 5.10
C ARG A 312 11.21 -9.69 6.55
N SER A 313 12.33 -9.88 7.23
CA SER A 313 12.42 -9.59 8.67
C SER A 313 12.44 -8.10 8.97
N ILE A 314 13.16 -7.31 8.19
CA ILE A 314 13.31 -5.87 8.43
C ILE A 314 11.98 -5.12 8.27
N PRO A 315 11.24 -5.25 7.16
CA PRO A 315 9.89 -4.69 7.04
C PRO A 315 8.95 -5.11 8.18
N ASN A 316 9.01 -6.37 8.62
CA ASN A 316 8.17 -6.84 9.74
C ASN A 316 8.53 -6.16 11.06
N LEU A 317 9.82 -5.89 11.33
CA LEU A 317 10.23 -5.14 12.51
C LEU A 317 9.66 -3.72 12.47
N ILE A 318 9.76 -3.05 11.33
CA ILE A 318 9.18 -1.71 11.11
C ILE A 318 7.67 -1.75 11.30
N ASN A 319 6.99 -2.74 10.72
CA ASN A 319 5.53 -2.77 10.73
C ASN A 319 4.93 -3.16 12.08
N PHE A 320 5.57 -4.05 12.85
CA PHE A 320 4.92 -4.72 13.97
C PHE A 320 5.64 -4.60 15.31
N GLU A 321 6.95 -4.33 15.32
CA GLU A 321 7.76 -4.42 16.56
C GLU A 321 8.28 -3.06 17.03
N TYR A 322 8.70 -2.20 16.10
CA TYR A 322 9.37 -0.94 16.43
C TYR A 322 8.43 0.18 16.88
N ALA A 323 7.14 0.13 16.52
CA ALA A 323 6.17 1.18 16.85
C ALA A 323 6.06 1.48 18.36
N GLY A 324 6.22 0.45 19.20
CA GLY A 324 6.18 0.57 20.67
C GLY A 324 7.52 0.90 21.32
N ILE A 325 8.59 1.09 20.54
CA ILE A 325 9.96 1.31 21.01
C ILE A 325 10.32 2.79 20.80
N ASN A 326 11.22 3.32 21.63
CA ASN A 326 11.78 4.64 21.39
C ASN A 326 12.42 4.73 19.98
N SER A 327 12.02 5.74 19.21
CA SER A 327 12.39 5.91 17.81
C SER A 327 13.90 5.91 17.55
N GLN A 328 14.71 6.51 18.43
CA GLN A 328 16.18 6.50 18.30
C GLN A 328 16.76 5.09 18.53
N MET A 329 16.22 4.34 19.50
CA MET A 329 16.62 2.96 19.75
C MET A 329 16.23 2.02 18.61
N ALA A 330 15.00 2.15 18.09
CA ALA A 330 14.51 1.36 16.97
C ALA A 330 15.32 1.61 15.70
N ALA A 331 15.57 2.88 15.36
CA ALA A 331 16.42 3.24 14.22
C ALA A 331 17.86 2.74 14.40
N GLY A 332 18.41 2.83 15.63
CA GLY A 332 19.72 2.28 15.96
C GLY A 332 19.80 0.76 15.77
N ASP A 333 18.78 0.01 16.19
CA ASP A 333 18.73 -1.45 15.97
C ASP A 333 18.67 -1.80 14.48
N LEU A 334 17.85 -1.09 13.69
CA LEU A 334 17.81 -1.26 12.24
C LEU A 334 19.17 -0.96 11.58
N TYR A 335 19.80 0.15 11.95
CA TYR A 335 21.13 0.50 11.44
C TYR A 335 22.16 -0.59 11.78
N GLU A 336 22.21 -1.07 13.02
CA GLU A 336 23.11 -2.16 13.41
C GLU A 336 22.84 -3.44 12.62
N LYS A 337 21.58 -3.78 12.34
CA LYS A 337 21.22 -4.91 11.47
C LYS A 337 21.78 -4.75 10.06
N ILE A 338 21.69 -3.55 9.48
CA ILE A 338 22.29 -3.23 8.17
C ILE A 338 23.81 -3.41 8.22
N LYS A 339 24.49 -2.89 9.26
CA LYS A 339 25.93 -3.05 9.44
C LYS A 339 26.35 -4.50 9.67
N MET A 340 25.54 -5.29 10.37
CA MET A 340 25.77 -6.72 10.53
C MET A 340 25.69 -7.47 9.19
N ILE A 341 24.71 -7.12 8.33
CA ILE A 341 24.63 -7.66 6.97
C ILE A 341 25.88 -7.28 6.18
N GLN A 342 26.27 -6.00 6.18
CA GLN A 342 27.46 -5.51 5.50
C GLN A 342 28.74 -6.24 5.96
N ASN A 343 28.92 -6.43 7.27
CA ASN A 343 30.06 -7.15 7.83
C ASN A 343 30.15 -8.60 7.33
N LYS A 344 29.00 -9.28 7.17
CA LYS A 344 28.95 -10.65 6.61
C LYS A 344 29.28 -10.68 5.11
N LEU A 345 29.09 -9.56 4.40
CA LEU A 345 29.40 -9.42 2.99
C LEU A 345 30.87 -9.05 2.70
N LEU A 346 31.70 -8.76 3.72
CA LEU A 346 33.13 -8.47 3.52
C LEU A 346 33.92 -9.62 2.88
N VAL A 347 33.39 -10.85 2.97
CA VAL A 347 33.96 -12.05 2.33
C VAL A 347 33.22 -12.44 1.04
N SER A 348 32.29 -11.60 0.58
CA SER A 348 31.55 -11.80 -0.66
C SER A 348 32.48 -11.68 -1.87
N PRO A 349 32.23 -12.42 -2.97
CA PRO A 349 32.96 -12.23 -4.22
C PRO A 349 32.61 -10.92 -4.94
N ASP A 350 31.55 -10.23 -4.53
CA ASP A 350 31.07 -8.99 -5.16
C ASP A 350 31.34 -7.79 -4.25
N GLU A 351 31.63 -6.63 -4.85
CA GLU A 351 31.92 -5.39 -4.13
C GLU A 351 30.65 -4.64 -3.69
N THR A 352 29.53 -4.83 -4.41
CA THR A 352 28.27 -4.11 -4.19
C THR A 352 27.10 -5.07 -4.04
N HIS A 353 26.15 -4.72 -3.16
CA HIS A 353 24.98 -5.52 -2.84
C HIS A 353 23.75 -4.62 -2.64
N LEU A 354 22.56 -5.15 -2.91
CA LEU A 354 21.30 -4.42 -2.76
C LEU A 354 20.46 -5.00 -1.62
N LEU A 355 20.41 -4.31 -0.49
CA LEU A 355 19.43 -4.61 0.56
C LEU A 355 18.07 -4.00 0.19
N THR A 356 17.11 -4.86 -0.13
CA THR A 356 15.74 -4.43 -0.47
C THR A 356 14.86 -4.50 0.77
N ILE A 357 14.47 -3.34 1.29
CA ILE A 357 13.46 -3.19 2.34
C ILE A 357 12.19 -2.70 1.65
N ALA A 358 11.15 -3.54 1.62
CA ALA A 358 9.91 -3.25 0.91
C ALA A 358 8.68 -3.58 1.77
N SER A 359 7.79 -2.60 1.94
CA SER A 359 6.61 -2.63 2.81
C SER A 359 5.48 -1.79 2.21
N ASP A 360 4.24 -2.08 2.64
CA ASP A 360 3.14 -1.14 2.48
C ASP A 360 3.41 0.09 3.34
N CYS A 361 3.26 1.27 2.74
CA CYS A 361 3.68 2.51 3.39
C CYS A 361 2.66 2.96 4.44
N GLU A 362 1.36 2.79 4.21
CA GLU A 362 0.32 3.34 5.09
C GLU A 362 0.10 2.56 6.41
N ASN A 363 0.51 1.28 6.44
CA ASN A 363 0.05 0.34 7.47
C ASN A 363 0.66 0.55 8.86
N CYS A 364 1.88 1.08 8.96
CA CYS A 364 2.60 1.07 10.23
C CYS A 364 2.64 2.41 10.96
N TRP A 365 2.65 3.53 10.23
CA TRP A 365 2.98 4.85 10.78
C TRP A 365 2.01 5.33 11.86
N GLU A 366 0.73 4.99 11.75
CA GLU A 366 -0.27 5.33 12.77
C GLU A 366 0.04 4.70 14.14
N ASN A 367 0.83 3.63 14.19
CA ASN A 367 1.23 2.99 15.44
C ASN A 367 2.45 3.68 16.08
N TYR A 368 3.19 4.50 15.34
CA TYR A 368 4.32 5.25 15.84
C TYR A 368 3.89 6.60 16.43
N GLN A 369 4.65 7.07 17.41
CA GLN A 369 4.56 8.47 17.83
C GLN A 369 4.99 9.39 16.69
N ASN A 370 4.32 10.53 16.54
CA ASN A 370 4.57 11.49 15.46
C ASN A 370 4.59 10.85 14.06
N ASP A 371 3.73 9.86 13.84
CA ASP A 371 3.57 9.16 12.57
C ASP A 371 4.87 8.58 11.98
N GLY A 372 5.80 8.17 12.86
CA GLY A 372 7.05 7.55 12.43
C GLY A 372 8.12 8.52 11.95
N ARG A 373 7.83 9.84 11.86
CA ARG A 373 8.79 10.88 11.47
C ARG A 373 10.10 10.78 12.26
N ASP A 374 10.01 10.61 13.58
CA ASP A 374 11.20 10.51 14.43
C ASP A 374 12.06 9.29 14.08
N PHE A 375 11.43 8.14 13.80
CA PHE A 375 12.14 6.92 13.40
C PHE A 375 12.82 7.10 12.03
N LEU A 376 12.08 7.61 11.04
CA LEU A 376 12.58 7.84 9.68
C LEU A 376 13.74 8.85 9.66
N GLU A 377 13.64 9.96 10.40
CA GLU A 377 14.72 10.94 10.48
C GLU A 377 15.98 10.37 11.12
N ASN A 378 15.84 9.53 12.15
CA ASN A 378 16.99 8.89 12.79
C ASN A 378 17.69 7.89 11.83
N ILE A 379 16.93 6.99 11.18
CA ILE A 379 17.55 5.99 10.29
C ILE A 379 18.17 6.63 9.04
N TYR A 380 17.50 7.61 8.42
CA TYR A 380 18.06 8.29 7.25
C TYR A 380 19.27 9.16 7.60
N SER A 381 19.29 9.77 8.79
CA SER A 381 20.48 10.48 9.29
C SER A 381 21.67 9.52 9.47
N MET A 382 21.46 8.32 10.03
CA MET A 382 22.52 7.33 10.17
C MET A 382 23.04 6.85 8.81
N ILE A 383 22.15 6.62 7.83
CA ILE A 383 22.54 6.18 6.48
C ILE A 383 23.29 7.30 5.73
N GLU A 384 22.81 8.55 5.74
CA GLU A 384 23.45 9.65 4.99
C GLU A 384 24.85 10.02 5.49
N ASN A 385 25.09 9.79 6.78
CA ASN A 385 26.38 10.05 7.45
C ASN A 385 27.34 8.85 7.43
N ASP A 386 26.93 7.69 6.89
CA ASP A 386 27.79 6.53 6.70
C ASP A 386 28.25 6.43 5.25
N GLU A 387 29.52 6.74 4.98
CA GLU A 387 30.11 6.69 3.63
C GLU A 387 30.13 5.30 3.00
N THR A 388 29.87 4.24 3.79
CA THR A 388 29.83 2.85 3.29
C THR A 388 28.43 2.39 2.89
N LEU A 389 27.41 3.24 3.09
CA LEU A 389 26.02 2.98 2.75
C LEU A 389 25.49 4.06 1.80
N GLU A 390 24.57 3.67 0.94
CA GLU A 390 23.81 4.60 0.14
C GLU A 390 22.39 4.07 -0.11
N THR A 391 21.48 4.99 -0.41
CA THR A 391 20.16 4.65 -0.97
C THR A 391 20.19 4.91 -2.47
N VAL A 392 19.57 4.03 -3.24
CA VAL A 392 19.67 4.02 -4.72
C VAL A 392 18.30 3.94 -5.37
N LEU A 393 18.21 4.43 -6.60
CA LEU A 393 17.09 4.09 -7.49
C LEU A 393 17.33 2.68 -8.03
N ILE A 394 16.31 1.82 -7.95
CA ILE A 394 16.45 0.40 -8.26
C ILE A 394 16.90 0.19 -9.71
N SER A 395 16.32 0.92 -10.67
CA SER A 395 16.71 0.84 -12.08
C SER A 395 18.15 1.28 -12.33
N ASP A 396 18.66 2.23 -11.55
CA ASP A 396 20.05 2.67 -11.67
C ASP A 396 21.00 1.60 -11.16
N TYR A 397 20.71 1.03 -9.99
CA TYR A 397 21.48 -0.09 -9.44
C TYR A 397 21.48 -1.30 -10.38
N ILE A 398 20.30 -1.72 -10.86
CA ILE A 398 20.17 -2.89 -11.75
C ILE A 398 20.93 -2.69 -13.07
N ARG A 399 20.98 -1.47 -13.61
CA ARG A 399 21.72 -1.16 -14.84
C ARG A 399 23.24 -1.25 -14.63
N GLU A 400 23.72 -0.93 -13.44
CA GLU A 400 25.14 -0.89 -13.10
C GLU A 400 25.66 -2.23 -12.55
N ASP A 401 24.80 -3.09 -12.02
CA ASP A 401 25.17 -4.43 -11.51
C ASP A 401 25.64 -5.35 -12.65
N LYS A 402 26.96 -5.59 -12.70
CA LYS A 402 27.62 -6.49 -13.66
C LYS A 402 27.63 -7.95 -13.19
N HIS A 403 27.21 -8.21 -11.96
CA HIS A 403 27.32 -9.50 -11.28
C HIS A 403 25.94 -10.08 -10.95
N LYS A 404 24.96 -9.89 -11.84
CA LYS A 404 23.62 -10.48 -11.69
C LYS A 404 23.69 -12.00 -11.65
N LYS A 405 22.91 -12.64 -10.78
CA LYS A 405 22.80 -14.09 -10.72
C LYS A 405 21.76 -14.60 -11.72
N SER A 406 22.09 -15.66 -12.47
CA SER A 406 21.09 -16.31 -13.32
C SER A 406 20.10 -17.12 -12.48
N LEU A 407 18.81 -16.85 -12.66
CA LEU A 407 17.71 -17.59 -12.04
C LEU A 407 17.08 -18.54 -13.06
N LYS A 408 17.34 -19.84 -12.93
CA LYS A 408 16.85 -20.85 -13.87
C LYS A 408 15.38 -21.21 -13.69
N LYS A 409 14.85 -21.02 -12.48
CA LYS A 409 13.50 -21.37 -12.08
C LYS A 409 13.03 -20.37 -11.04
N ILE A 410 11.77 -19.97 -11.16
CA ILE A 410 11.07 -19.21 -10.13
C ILE A 410 9.98 -20.09 -9.50
N PHE A 411 9.85 -20.01 -8.19
CA PHE A 411 8.76 -20.60 -7.43
C PHE A 411 7.52 -19.72 -7.53
N SER A 412 6.33 -20.33 -7.60
CA SER A 412 5.08 -19.58 -7.59
C SER A 412 4.62 -19.33 -6.17
N GLY A 413 4.59 -18.07 -5.75
CA GLY A 413 4.21 -17.70 -4.39
C GLY A 413 4.10 -16.19 -4.19
N SER A 414 3.59 -15.81 -3.02
CA SER A 414 3.46 -14.44 -2.55
C SER A 414 4.44 -14.17 -1.41
N TRP A 415 4.40 -12.95 -0.87
CA TRP A 415 5.09 -12.62 0.37
C TRP A 415 4.51 -13.24 1.65
N ILE A 416 3.30 -13.81 1.60
CA ILE A 416 2.64 -14.46 2.73
C ILE A 416 2.66 -15.97 2.52
N ASP A 417 3.33 -16.68 3.44
CA ASP A 417 3.50 -18.14 3.44
C ASP A 417 4.04 -18.77 2.15
N LYS A 418 4.51 -17.95 1.20
CA LYS A 418 4.99 -18.39 -0.11
C LYS A 418 3.87 -19.07 -0.92
N THR A 419 2.61 -18.78 -0.65
CA THR A 419 1.46 -19.37 -1.37
C THR A 419 0.51 -18.29 -1.86
N PHE A 420 -0.54 -18.68 -2.58
CA PHE A 420 -1.65 -17.77 -2.93
C PHE A 420 -2.89 -18.02 -2.06
N GLN A 421 -2.75 -18.76 -0.95
CA GLN A 421 -3.84 -19.21 -0.07
C GLN A 421 -4.75 -18.06 0.40
N PHE A 422 -4.19 -16.87 0.58
CA PHE A 422 -4.93 -15.67 1.03
C PHE A 422 -5.85 -15.07 -0.02
N TRP A 423 -5.75 -15.48 -1.29
CA TRP A 423 -6.62 -14.97 -2.37
C TRP A 423 -7.31 -16.08 -3.17
N ILE A 424 -6.90 -17.33 -3.00
CA ILE A 424 -7.51 -18.50 -3.63
C ILE A 424 -7.24 -19.74 -2.78
N GLY A 425 -8.15 -20.70 -2.78
CA GLY A 425 -7.92 -21.98 -2.11
C GLY A 425 -8.71 -22.18 -0.81
N GLU A 426 -9.76 -21.39 -0.62
CA GLU A 426 -10.67 -21.37 0.53
C GLU A 426 -12.12 -21.26 -0.02
N PRO A 427 -13.14 -21.90 0.59
CA PRO A 427 -14.45 -22.08 -0.05
C PRO A 427 -15.15 -20.79 -0.48
N GLU A 428 -15.16 -19.76 0.36
CA GLU A 428 -15.76 -18.45 0.13
C GLU A 428 -15.00 -17.72 -1.00
N LYS A 429 -13.66 -17.72 -0.95
CA LYS A 429 -12.82 -17.16 -2.02
C LYS A 429 -13.04 -17.89 -3.35
N ASN A 430 -13.14 -19.22 -3.31
CA ASN A 430 -13.36 -20.06 -4.49
C ASN A 430 -14.74 -19.79 -5.12
N LYS A 431 -15.76 -19.60 -4.28
CA LYS A 431 -17.10 -19.22 -4.72
C LYS A 431 -17.11 -17.84 -5.38
N ALA A 432 -16.39 -16.86 -4.83
CA ALA A 432 -16.21 -15.55 -5.44
C ALA A 432 -15.54 -15.67 -6.84
N TRP A 433 -14.47 -16.45 -6.98
CA TRP A 433 -13.85 -16.71 -8.29
C TRP A 433 -14.79 -17.40 -9.28
N ALA A 434 -15.62 -18.33 -8.82
CA ALA A 434 -16.61 -19.00 -9.65
C ALA A 434 -17.70 -18.03 -10.15
N TYR A 435 -18.16 -17.11 -9.30
CA TYR A 435 -19.09 -16.06 -9.71
C TYR A 435 -18.45 -15.07 -10.67
N LEU A 436 -17.22 -14.61 -10.40
CA LEU A 436 -16.52 -13.70 -11.30
C LEU A 436 -16.30 -14.33 -12.67
N LYS A 437 -15.96 -15.62 -12.73
CA LYS A 437 -15.88 -16.38 -13.99
C LYS A 437 -17.21 -16.40 -14.75
N LYS A 438 -18.31 -16.72 -14.06
CA LYS A 438 -19.63 -16.73 -14.67
C LYS A 438 -19.98 -15.35 -15.23
N THR A 439 -19.76 -14.29 -14.46
CA THR A 439 -20.00 -12.90 -14.88
C THR A 439 -19.16 -12.54 -16.10
N LYS A 440 -17.88 -12.97 -16.16
CA LYS A 440 -17.01 -12.78 -17.31
C LYS A 440 -17.54 -13.48 -18.57
N ASP A 441 -18.00 -14.73 -18.44
CA ASP A 441 -18.58 -15.47 -19.57
C ASP A 441 -19.85 -14.81 -20.09
N ASP A 442 -20.75 -14.41 -19.18
CA ASP A 442 -21.98 -13.71 -19.53
C ASP A 442 -21.67 -12.37 -20.22
N PHE A 443 -20.68 -11.63 -19.71
CA PHE A 443 -20.19 -10.39 -20.32
C PHE A 443 -19.62 -10.62 -21.72
N ASP A 444 -18.74 -11.60 -21.89
CA ASP A 444 -18.12 -11.91 -23.19
C ASP A 444 -19.17 -12.31 -24.24
N ASN A 445 -20.12 -13.17 -23.86
CA ASN A 445 -21.23 -13.57 -24.73
C ASN A 445 -22.09 -12.36 -25.12
N TYR A 446 -22.41 -11.49 -24.16
CA TYR A 446 -23.17 -10.27 -24.42
C TYR A 446 -22.45 -9.33 -25.40
N VAL A 447 -21.14 -9.13 -25.22
CA VAL A 447 -20.31 -8.27 -26.08
C VAL A 447 -20.23 -8.80 -27.51
N GLN A 448 -20.16 -10.11 -27.69
CA GLN A 448 -20.16 -10.73 -29.02
C GLN A 448 -21.45 -10.42 -29.80
N GLU A 449 -22.59 -10.44 -29.12
CA GLU A 449 -23.91 -10.16 -29.74
C GLU A 449 -24.24 -8.67 -29.82
N ASN A 450 -23.68 -7.84 -28.92
CA ASN A 450 -24.09 -6.45 -28.71
C ASN A 450 -22.91 -5.45 -28.75
N SER A 451 -21.90 -5.71 -29.59
CA SER A 451 -20.62 -4.95 -29.64
C SER A 451 -20.74 -3.43 -29.77
N SER A 452 -21.86 -2.89 -30.25
CA SER A 452 -22.12 -1.45 -30.36
C SER A 452 -22.74 -0.81 -29.11
N ASN A 453 -23.00 -1.58 -28.05
CA ASN A 453 -23.61 -1.04 -26.83
C ASN A 453 -22.64 -0.05 -26.14
N PRO A 454 -23.06 1.21 -25.90
CA PRO A 454 -22.19 2.24 -25.33
C PRO A 454 -21.73 1.95 -23.89
N ASN A 455 -22.40 1.04 -23.17
CA ASN A 455 -22.09 0.71 -21.78
C ASN A 455 -21.04 -0.40 -21.61
N ILE A 456 -20.57 -1.01 -22.70
CA ILE A 456 -19.60 -2.13 -22.64
C ILE A 456 -18.33 -1.73 -21.88
N ASN A 457 -17.80 -0.53 -22.10
CA ASN A 457 -16.57 -0.08 -21.43
C ASN A 457 -16.78 0.14 -19.93
N LYS A 458 -17.96 0.63 -19.53
CA LYS A 458 -18.31 0.80 -18.11
C LYS A 458 -18.45 -0.56 -17.43
N ALA A 459 -19.18 -1.50 -18.05
CA ALA A 459 -19.31 -2.85 -17.53
C ALA A 459 -17.96 -3.59 -17.46
N LYS A 460 -17.08 -3.41 -18.45
CA LYS A 460 -15.71 -3.95 -18.40
C LYS A 460 -14.91 -3.37 -17.23
N ARG A 461 -15.05 -2.06 -16.96
CA ARG A 461 -14.39 -1.43 -15.82
C ARG A 461 -14.82 -2.06 -14.50
N GLU A 462 -16.12 -2.26 -14.28
CA GLU A 462 -16.62 -2.90 -13.06
C GLU A 462 -16.11 -4.34 -12.92
N LEU A 463 -15.97 -5.08 -14.03
CA LEU A 463 -15.38 -6.40 -14.02
C LEU A 463 -13.91 -6.39 -13.56
N LEU A 464 -13.12 -5.44 -14.06
CA LEU A 464 -11.71 -5.28 -13.67
C LEU A 464 -11.54 -4.82 -12.22
N ILE A 465 -12.47 -4.01 -11.69
CA ILE A 465 -12.52 -3.65 -10.27
C ILE A 465 -12.75 -4.89 -9.41
N ALA A 466 -13.66 -5.77 -9.82
CA ALA A 466 -13.97 -7.01 -9.11
C ALA A 466 -12.83 -8.06 -9.16
N GLU A 467 -11.84 -7.89 -10.03
CA GLU A 467 -10.61 -8.72 -10.06
C GLU A 467 -9.57 -8.29 -9.02
N GLY A 468 -9.77 -7.16 -8.32
CA GLY A 468 -8.82 -6.62 -7.36
C GLY A 468 -8.60 -7.54 -6.16
N SER A 469 -7.36 -7.63 -5.68
CA SER A 469 -6.98 -8.56 -4.61
C SER A 469 -7.65 -8.25 -3.28
N ASP A 470 -7.97 -6.97 -3.03
CA ASP A 470 -8.55 -6.50 -1.77
C ASP A 470 -9.89 -7.19 -1.46
N TRP A 471 -10.73 -7.45 -2.46
CA TRP A 471 -11.97 -8.21 -2.27
C TRP A 471 -11.67 -9.62 -1.73
N PHE A 472 -10.76 -10.32 -2.39
CA PHE A 472 -10.39 -11.69 -2.03
C PHE A 472 -9.61 -11.76 -0.72
N TRP A 473 -8.93 -10.69 -0.31
CA TRP A 473 -8.29 -10.59 0.99
C TRP A 473 -9.31 -10.67 2.13
N TRP A 474 -10.50 -10.06 1.96
CA TRP A 474 -11.54 -9.99 2.99
C TRP A 474 -12.57 -11.12 2.93
N TYR A 475 -12.74 -11.80 1.80
CA TYR A 475 -13.69 -12.90 1.68
C TYR A 475 -13.25 -14.15 2.44
N GLY A 476 -13.95 -14.51 3.52
CA GLY A 476 -13.73 -15.76 4.26
C GLY A 476 -12.35 -15.84 4.95
N GLU A 477 -12.04 -17.00 5.50
CA GLU A 477 -10.89 -17.18 6.40
C GLU A 477 -9.52 -16.97 5.72
N PRO A 478 -8.50 -16.46 6.40
CA PRO A 478 -8.44 -16.18 7.85
C PRO A 478 -8.78 -14.72 8.24
N ASN A 479 -9.13 -13.88 7.26
CA ASN A 479 -9.32 -12.46 7.48
C ASN A 479 -10.81 -12.16 7.70
N ASN A 480 -11.09 -11.07 8.40
CA ASN A 480 -12.45 -10.56 8.61
C ASN A 480 -12.42 -9.03 8.50
N SER A 481 -13.30 -8.48 7.65
CA SER A 481 -13.35 -7.04 7.41
C SER A 481 -13.94 -6.24 8.58
N GLY A 482 -14.72 -6.90 9.45
CA GLY A 482 -15.57 -6.26 10.45
C GLY A 482 -16.69 -5.39 9.84
N GLN A 483 -16.82 -5.39 8.51
CA GLN A 483 -17.70 -4.54 7.71
C GLN A 483 -18.31 -5.38 6.58
N ASP A 484 -18.83 -6.56 6.92
CA ASP A 484 -19.29 -7.54 5.92
C ASP A 484 -20.31 -6.93 4.93
N PHE A 485 -21.16 -6.00 5.38
CA PHE A 485 -22.11 -5.27 4.52
C PHE A 485 -21.49 -4.42 3.39
N VAL A 486 -20.20 -4.11 3.47
CA VAL A 486 -19.44 -3.39 2.43
C VAL A 486 -18.88 -4.35 1.39
N PHE A 487 -18.60 -5.60 1.80
CA PHE A 487 -17.92 -6.61 0.99
C PHE A 487 -18.87 -7.67 0.41
N ASP A 488 -19.95 -7.99 1.11
CA ASP A 488 -21.06 -8.87 0.69
C ASP A 488 -22.04 -8.18 -0.26
#